data_AF-C0P2Z0-F1
#
_entry.id   AF-C0P2Z0-F1
#
_cell.length_a   1.000
_cell.length_b   1.000
_cell.length_c   1.000
_cell.angle_alpha   90.00
_cell.angle_beta   90.00
_cell.angle_gamma   90.00
#
_symmetry.space_group_name_H-M   'P 1'
#
loop_
_entity.id
_entity.type
_entity.pdbx_description
1 polymer ?
#
loop_
_entity_poly.entity_id
_entity_poly.type
_entity_poly.pdbx_seq_one_letter_code
_entity_poly.pdbx_strand_id
1 'polypeptide(L)'
;MCPIPGCGYRGFTGWWSGHFLTNHNSDGLRFSYGQCFDVSLEMSVPFLVLLAEDDHLFIFINKNVIPFGHALSVCCLRTGNLNWNFLYEMRATSKGNTKNSLQLKASVTNTREWRGLNPTEVFLLVPYAFSKSSKLTLNVSIERVADVK
;
A
#
# COMPACT_ATOMS: atom_id res chain seq x y z
N MET A 1 16.25 4.16 3.76
CA MET A 1 16.59 2.77 4.17
C MET A 1 15.48 1.84 3.72
N CYS A 2 15.80 0.61 3.31
CA CYS A 2 14.81 -0.38 2.91
C CYS A 2 13.88 -0.72 4.09
N PRO A 3 12.56 -0.85 3.86
CA PRO A 3 11.62 -1.22 4.91
C PRO A 3 11.76 -2.68 5.38
N ILE A 4 12.43 -3.54 4.60
CA ILE A 4 12.62 -4.95 4.95
C ILE A 4 13.67 -5.09 6.07
N PRO A 5 13.34 -5.75 7.20
CA PRO A 5 14.28 -5.94 8.31
C PRO A 5 15.59 -6.62 7.87
N GLY A 6 16.73 -6.10 8.36
CA GLY A 6 18.05 -6.63 8.03
C GLY A 6 18.61 -6.19 6.67
N CYS A 7 17.84 -5.49 5.84
CA CYS A 7 18.32 -4.98 4.56
C CYS A 7 19.10 -3.66 4.73
N GLY A 8 20.36 -3.65 4.26
CA GLY A 8 21.25 -2.49 4.35
C GLY A 8 21.03 -1.40 3.28
N TYR A 9 20.11 -1.60 2.33
CA TYR A 9 19.91 -0.66 1.23
C TYR A 9 19.38 0.68 1.72
N ARG A 10 19.97 1.79 1.25
CA ARG A 10 19.65 3.14 1.75
C ARG A 10 18.79 3.99 0.81
N GLY A 11 18.53 3.54 -0.42
CA GLY A 11 17.69 4.30 -1.37
C GLY A 11 18.39 5.45 -2.07
N PHE A 12 19.70 5.62 -1.85
CA PHE A 12 20.46 6.77 -2.37
C PHE A 12 20.47 6.84 -3.90
N THR A 13 20.44 5.68 -4.57
CA THR A 13 20.40 5.62 -6.04
C THR A 13 18.99 5.85 -6.61
N GLY A 14 17.96 5.97 -5.76
CA GLY A 14 16.59 6.14 -6.21
C GLY A 14 15.96 4.94 -6.91
N TRP A 15 16.72 3.85 -7.03
CA TRP A 15 16.36 2.66 -7.81
C TRP A 15 15.67 1.61 -6.93
N TRP A 16 14.59 2.03 -6.29
CA TRP A 16 13.82 1.21 -5.34
C TRP A 16 13.23 -0.03 -6.01
N SER A 17 12.58 0.12 -7.16
CA SER A 17 12.01 -1.00 -7.92
C SER A 17 13.05 -2.07 -8.24
N GLY A 18 14.17 -1.66 -8.84
CA GLY A 18 15.29 -2.56 -9.16
C GLY A 18 15.80 -3.30 -7.94
N HIS A 19 16.04 -2.60 -6.83
CA HIS A 19 16.46 -3.21 -5.57
C HIS A 19 15.47 -4.28 -5.06
N PHE A 20 14.17 -3.97 -5.05
CA PHE A 20 13.16 -4.93 -4.60
C PHE A 20 13.05 -6.14 -5.51
N LEU A 21 13.14 -5.95 -6.83
CA LEU A 21 13.13 -7.05 -7.80
C LEU A 21 14.36 -7.95 -7.68
N THR A 22 15.52 -7.41 -7.33
CA THR A 22 16.75 -8.21 -7.20
C THR A 22 16.89 -8.88 -5.84
N ASN A 23 16.44 -8.23 -4.77
CA ASN A 23 16.73 -8.65 -3.39
C ASN A 23 15.50 -9.15 -2.61
N HIS A 24 14.28 -8.82 -3.05
CA HIS A 24 13.03 -9.02 -2.32
C HIS A 24 11.86 -9.48 -3.22
N ASN A 25 12.13 -10.10 -4.38
CA ASN A 25 11.11 -10.45 -5.36
C ASN A 25 10.02 -11.39 -4.81
N SER A 26 10.37 -12.26 -3.86
CA SER A 26 9.43 -13.17 -3.19
C SER A 26 8.52 -12.49 -2.17
N ASP A 27 8.85 -11.26 -1.75
CA ASP A 27 8.24 -10.60 -0.59
C ASP A 27 7.10 -9.65 -1.01
N GLY A 28 6.90 -9.47 -2.32
CA GLY A 28 5.91 -8.55 -2.90
C GLY A 28 4.70 -9.23 -3.54
N LEU A 29 3.55 -8.58 -3.42
CA LEU A 29 2.33 -8.95 -4.16
C LEU A 29 2.33 -8.24 -5.52
N ARG A 30 2.18 -9.01 -6.60
CA ARG A 30 2.08 -8.45 -7.96
C ARG A 30 0.64 -8.07 -8.31
N PHE A 31 0.46 -6.98 -9.04
CA PHE A 31 -0.85 -6.53 -9.52
C PHE A 31 -0.75 -5.81 -10.88
N SER A 32 -1.90 -5.67 -11.54
CA SER A 32 -2.06 -4.90 -12.79
C SER A 32 -2.91 -3.66 -12.55
N TYR A 33 -2.59 -2.55 -13.22
CA TYR A 33 -3.33 -1.31 -13.03
C TYR A 33 -4.79 -1.42 -13.49
N GLY A 34 -5.68 -0.74 -12.78
CA GLY A 34 -7.12 -0.74 -13.06
C GLY A 34 -7.82 -2.07 -12.76
N GLN A 35 -7.11 -3.10 -12.30
CA GLN A 35 -7.70 -4.35 -11.84
C GLN A 35 -7.82 -4.34 -10.32
N CYS A 36 -8.97 -4.78 -9.81
CA CYS A 36 -9.13 -5.01 -8.38
C CYS A 36 -8.45 -6.33 -7.98
N PHE A 37 -7.79 -6.34 -6.83
CA PHE A 37 -7.19 -7.51 -6.21
C PHE A 37 -7.48 -7.54 -4.72
N ASP A 38 -7.54 -8.74 -4.15
CA ASP A 38 -7.78 -8.91 -2.73
C ASP A 38 -6.48 -8.95 -1.94
N VAL A 39 -6.41 -8.14 -0.89
CA VAL A 39 -5.34 -8.15 0.10
C VAL A 39 -5.88 -8.78 1.38
N SER A 40 -5.36 -9.97 1.71
CA SER A 40 -5.57 -10.58 3.03
C SER A 40 -4.41 -10.23 3.94
N LEU A 41 -4.64 -9.28 4.83
CA LEU A 41 -3.62 -8.70 5.70
C LEU A 41 -3.72 -9.26 7.12
N GLU A 42 -2.64 -9.87 7.60
CA GLU A 42 -2.47 -10.12 9.03
C GLU A 42 -2.30 -8.77 9.74
N MET A 43 -3.06 -8.53 10.81
CA MET A 43 -3.06 -7.24 11.51
C MET A 43 -1.71 -6.92 12.17
N SER A 44 -0.88 -7.94 12.41
CA SER A 44 0.49 -7.80 12.90
C SER A 44 1.50 -7.37 11.83
N VAL A 45 1.15 -7.50 10.53
CA VAL A 45 2.02 -7.14 9.42
C VAL A 45 1.90 -5.64 9.15
N PRO A 46 2.96 -4.85 9.37
CA PRO A 46 2.86 -3.40 9.36
C PRO A 46 2.87 -2.78 7.96
N PHE A 47 3.28 -3.54 6.94
CA PHE A 47 3.21 -3.13 5.55
C PHE A 47 3.26 -4.33 4.61
N LEU A 48 2.83 -4.13 3.36
CA LEU A 48 3.07 -5.04 2.25
C LEU A 48 3.76 -4.29 1.12
N VAL A 49 4.59 -5.02 0.38
CA VAL A 49 5.18 -4.55 -0.87
C VAL A 49 4.23 -4.92 -2.00
N LEU A 50 3.85 -3.96 -2.82
CA LEU A 50 3.09 -4.21 -4.05
C LEU A 50 3.95 -3.82 -5.25
N LEU A 51 4.01 -4.71 -6.24
CA LEU A 51 4.75 -4.52 -7.48
C LEU A 51 3.77 -4.49 -8.65
N ALA A 52 3.75 -3.38 -9.38
CA ALA A 52 2.95 -3.27 -10.58
C ALA A 52 3.58 -4.04 -11.75
N GLU A 53 2.79 -4.26 -12.80
CA GLU A 53 3.21 -4.88 -14.07
C GLU A 53 4.34 -4.15 -14.81
N ASP A 54 4.60 -2.89 -14.49
CA ASP A 54 5.68 -2.07 -15.04
C ASP A 54 6.79 -1.78 -14.00
N ASP A 55 6.91 -2.67 -13.02
CA ASP A 55 7.92 -2.67 -11.97
C ASP A 55 7.87 -1.48 -10.98
N HIS A 56 6.84 -0.63 -11.03
CA HIS A 56 6.67 0.39 -9.99
C HIS A 56 6.42 -0.25 -8.63
N LEU A 57 7.14 0.26 -7.64
CA LEU A 57 7.09 -0.20 -6.26
C LEU A 57 6.11 0.66 -5.45
N PHE A 58 5.15 -0.01 -4.82
CA PHE A 58 4.23 0.59 -3.87
C PHE A 58 4.37 -0.09 -2.51
N ILE A 59 4.12 0.69 -1.46
CA ILE A 59 4.06 0.19 -0.10
C ILE A 59 2.63 0.40 0.39
N PHE A 60 1.97 -0.71 0.70
CA PHE A 60 0.71 -0.72 1.43
C PHE A 60 1.02 -0.62 2.92
N ILE A 61 0.66 0.48 3.56
CA ILE A 61 0.97 0.74 4.97
C ILE A 61 -0.21 0.32 5.84
N ASN A 62 0.08 -0.41 6.92
CA ASN A 62 -0.86 -0.84 7.93
C ASN A 62 -0.40 -0.37 9.32
N LYS A 63 -0.95 0.75 9.78
CA LYS A 63 -0.65 1.26 11.12
C LYS A 63 -1.76 0.88 12.09
N ASN A 64 -1.42 0.15 13.15
CA ASN A 64 -2.32 -0.06 14.27
C ASN A 64 -2.53 1.27 15.03
N VAL A 65 -3.78 1.66 15.23
CA VAL A 65 -4.20 2.90 15.90
C VAL A 65 -5.12 2.53 17.06
N ILE A 66 -4.53 2.28 18.22
CA ILE A 66 -5.27 1.90 19.43
C ILE A 66 -6.00 3.14 19.98
N PRO A 67 -7.28 3.04 20.40
CA PRO A 67 -8.15 1.84 20.44
C PRO A 67 -9.09 1.71 19.22
N PHE A 68 -8.83 2.40 18.13
CA PHE A 68 -9.80 2.61 17.05
C PHE A 68 -9.77 1.52 15.99
N GLY A 69 -8.59 1.06 15.56
CA GLY A 69 -8.48 0.14 14.43
C GLY A 69 -7.15 0.24 13.69
N HIS A 70 -7.21 0.10 12.37
CA HIS A 70 -6.04 0.15 11.49
C HIS A 70 -6.16 1.29 10.47
N ALA A 71 -5.16 2.16 10.42
CA ALA A 71 -5.03 3.19 9.41
C ALA A 71 -4.25 2.64 8.21
N LEU A 72 -4.92 2.61 7.06
CA LEU A 72 -4.44 1.99 5.83
C LEU A 72 -4.23 3.02 4.74
N SER A 73 -3.09 2.94 4.04
CA SER A 73 -2.79 3.83 2.92
C SER A 73 -1.81 3.18 1.94
N VAL A 74 -1.68 3.77 0.76
CA VAL A 74 -0.72 3.33 -0.26
C VAL A 74 0.18 4.51 -0.64
N CYS A 75 1.49 4.28 -0.63
CA CYS A 75 2.47 5.21 -1.18
C CYS A 75 3.30 4.54 -2.28
N CYS A 76 3.89 5.33 -3.18
CA CYS A 76 4.81 4.85 -4.20
C CYS A 76 6.23 5.31 -3.87
N LEU A 77 7.15 4.34 -3.83
CA LEU A 77 8.59 4.60 -3.70
C LEU A 77 9.17 4.75 -5.10
N ARG A 78 9.23 5.99 -5.58
CA ARG A 78 9.76 6.32 -6.91
C ARG A 78 10.62 7.57 -6.89
N THR A 79 11.50 7.67 -7.88
CA THR A 79 12.27 8.88 -8.15
C THR A 79 11.78 9.57 -9.42
N GLY A 80 11.98 10.90 -9.47
CA GLY A 80 11.53 11.74 -10.57
C GLY A 80 10.08 12.21 -10.45
N ASN A 81 9.76 13.29 -11.18
CA ASN A 81 8.39 13.69 -11.45
C ASN A 81 8.04 13.12 -12.83
N LEU A 82 7.06 12.23 -12.88
CA LEU A 82 6.51 11.72 -14.12
C LEU A 82 5.31 12.58 -14.51
N ASN A 83 4.95 12.63 -15.80
CA ASN A 83 3.79 13.38 -16.32
C ASN A 83 2.45 12.70 -15.99
N TRP A 84 2.45 11.87 -14.95
CA TRP A 84 1.34 11.02 -14.57
C TRP A 84 1.45 10.65 -13.09
N ASN A 85 0.30 10.43 -12.49
CA ASN A 85 0.12 10.09 -11.09
C ASN A 85 -0.66 8.78 -10.95
N PHE A 86 -0.84 8.35 -9.70
CA PHE A 86 -1.64 7.18 -9.40
C PHE A 86 -2.78 7.54 -8.47
N LEU A 87 -3.92 6.89 -8.68
CA LEU A 87 -5.01 6.81 -7.71
C LEU A 87 -5.04 5.39 -7.16
N TYR A 88 -5.46 5.25 -5.91
CA TYR A 88 -5.83 3.95 -5.36
C TYR A 88 -7.24 4.02 -4.82
N GLU A 89 -7.92 2.88 -4.91
CA GLU A 89 -9.15 2.63 -4.20
C GLU A 89 -8.95 1.42 -3.29
N MET A 90 -9.44 1.51 -2.05
CA MET A 90 -9.45 0.41 -1.12
C MET A 90 -10.80 0.31 -0.44
N ARG A 91 -11.32 -0.92 -0.33
CA ARG A 91 -12.59 -1.21 0.31
C ARG A 91 -12.42 -2.31 1.35
N ALA A 92 -12.80 -2.02 2.58
CA ALA A 92 -12.96 -2.99 3.66
C ALA A 92 -14.44 -3.38 3.79
N THR A 93 -14.72 -4.68 3.94
CA THR A 93 -16.09 -5.18 4.14
C THR A 93 -16.17 -5.91 5.46
N SER A 94 -17.20 -5.62 6.26
CA SER A 94 -17.40 -6.26 7.56
C SER A 94 -17.77 -7.74 7.39
N LYS A 95 -16.99 -8.63 7.99
CA LYS A 95 -17.26 -10.08 7.91
C LYS A 95 -18.34 -10.47 8.93
N GLY A 96 -19.56 -10.72 8.47
CA GLY A 96 -20.73 -11.07 9.29
C GLY A 96 -21.94 -10.15 9.08
N ASN A 97 -21.71 -8.97 8.49
CA ASN A 97 -22.76 -8.09 7.98
C ASN A 97 -22.27 -7.49 6.65
N THR A 98 -22.60 -8.16 5.55
CA THR A 98 -22.19 -7.77 4.20
C THR A 98 -22.74 -6.42 3.74
N LYS A 99 -23.63 -5.78 4.52
CA LYS A 99 -24.17 -4.45 4.23
C LYS A 99 -23.20 -3.31 4.57
N ASN A 100 -22.24 -3.55 5.46
CA ASN A 100 -21.33 -2.49 5.93
C ASN A 100 -19.98 -2.60 5.21
N SER A 101 -19.63 -1.54 4.48
CA SER A 101 -18.32 -1.38 3.86
C SER A 101 -17.77 0.01 4.15
N LEU A 102 -16.45 0.10 4.16
CA LEU A 102 -15.71 1.36 4.23
C LEU A 102 -14.83 1.43 2.99
N GLN A 103 -14.84 2.57 2.31
CA GLN A 103 -14.11 2.76 1.08
C GLN A 103 -13.37 4.09 1.09
N LEU A 104 -12.16 4.08 0.53
CA LEU A 104 -11.38 5.27 0.25
C LEU A 104 -10.90 5.22 -1.19
N LYS A 105 -11.09 6.32 -1.91
CA LYS A 105 -10.38 6.63 -3.16
C LYS A 105 -9.47 7.84 -2.90
N ALA A 106 -8.19 7.72 -3.16
CA ALA A 106 -7.22 8.77 -2.89
C ALA A 106 -6.04 8.74 -3.87
N SER A 107 -5.32 9.84 -3.96
CA SER A 107 -4.05 9.91 -4.71
C SER A 107 -2.94 9.20 -3.97
N VAL A 108 -2.13 8.44 -4.71
CA VAL A 108 -0.93 7.82 -4.13
C VAL A 108 0.11 8.90 -3.85
N THR A 109 0.61 8.92 -2.62
CA THR A 109 1.73 9.80 -2.27
C THR A 109 3.03 9.26 -2.84
N ASN A 110 3.73 10.07 -3.61
CA ASN A 110 5.05 9.73 -4.14
C ASN A 110 6.13 10.15 -3.14
N THR A 111 7.02 9.24 -2.77
CA THR A 111 8.16 9.57 -1.93
C THR A 111 9.45 8.97 -2.47
N ARG A 112 10.53 9.74 -2.37
CA ARG A 112 11.89 9.30 -2.75
C ARG A 112 12.53 8.47 -1.65
N GLU A 113 12.03 8.59 -0.43
CA GLU A 113 12.60 7.98 0.76
C GLU A 113 11.51 7.28 1.56
N TRP A 114 11.85 6.10 2.07
CA TRP A 114 11.06 5.46 3.10
C TRP A 114 11.26 6.17 4.45
N ARG A 115 10.19 6.77 4.98
CA ARG A 115 10.18 7.53 6.26
C ARG A 115 9.57 6.75 7.43
N GLY A 116 9.44 5.42 7.29
CA GLY A 116 8.85 4.56 8.30
C GLY A 116 7.34 4.37 8.15
N LEU A 117 6.74 3.74 9.17
CA LEU A 117 5.37 3.23 9.15
C LEU A 117 4.34 4.30 9.55
N ASN A 118 4.32 5.39 8.82
CA ASN A 118 3.31 6.43 8.97
C ASN A 118 2.40 6.42 7.74
N PRO A 119 1.08 6.32 7.91
CA PRO A 119 0.14 6.49 6.82
C PRO A 119 0.39 7.80 6.08
N THR A 120 -0.01 7.84 4.81
CA THR A 120 -0.08 9.08 4.04
C THR A 120 -1.07 10.06 4.67
N GLU A 121 -1.08 11.31 4.22
CA GLU A 121 -1.99 12.35 4.74
C GLU A 121 -3.47 11.91 4.68
N VAL A 122 -3.84 11.20 3.61
CA VAL A 122 -5.15 10.58 3.45
C VAL A 122 -5.03 9.07 3.68
N PHE A 123 -5.86 8.50 4.55
CA PHE A 123 -5.86 7.08 4.88
C PHE A 123 -7.26 6.58 5.23
N LEU A 124 -7.48 5.28 5.07
CA LEU A 124 -8.71 4.62 5.49
C LEU A 124 -8.53 4.08 6.92
N LEU A 125 -9.29 4.58 7.88
CA LEU A 125 -9.35 4.00 9.22
C LEU A 125 -10.38 2.87 9.22
N VAL A 126 -9.91 1.63 9.30
CA VAL A 126 -10.75 0.43 9.39
C VAL A 126 -10.89 0.02 10.87
N PRO A 127 -12.10 0.07 11.46
CA PRO A 127 -12.31 -0.30 12.86
C PRO A 127 -11.99 -1.77 13.13
N TYR A 128 -11.59 -2.12 14.35
CA TYR A 128 -11.32 -3.51 14.74
C TYR A 128 -12.50 -4.46 14.47
N ALA A 129 -13.74 -3.95 14.50
CA ALA A 129 -14.94 -4.72 14.20
C ALA A 129 -14.97 -5.32 12.77
N PHE A 130 -14.16 -4.81 11.84
CA PHE A 130 -14.04 -5.36 10.48
C PHE A 130 -13.06 -6.54 10.40
N SER A 131 -12.21 -6.72 11.41
CA SER A 131 -11.23 -7.79 11.45
C SER A 131 -11.78 -9.03 12.15
N LYS A 132 -11.45 -10.22 11.63
CA LYS A 132 -11.79 -11.50 12.27
C LYS A 132 -10.51 -12.33 12.38
N SER A 133 -10.27 -12.91 13.56
CA SER A 133 -9.14 -13.83 13.79
C SER A 133 -7.79 -13.22 13.36
N SER A 134 -7.57 -11.95 13.70
CA SER A 134 -6.35 -11.19 13.37
C SER A 134 -6.10 -10.93 11.89
N LYS A 135 -7.09 -11.16 11.01
CA LYS A 135 -7.00 -10.88 9.58
C LYS A 135 -8.02 -9.84 9.13
N LEU A 136 -7.59 -8.99 8.20
CA LEU A 136 -8.43 -8.04 7.49
C LEU A 136 -8.35 -8.33 5.99
N THR A 137 -9.50 -8.44 5.32
CA THR A 137 -9.57 -8.60 3.86
C THR A 137 -10.02 -7.28 3.24
N LEU A 138 -9.29 -6.85 2.23
CA LEU A 138 -9.51 -5.60 1.50
C LEU A 138 -9.57 -5.89 0.02
N ASN A 139 -10.47 -5.24 -0.69
CA ASN A 139 -10.40 -5.15 -2.14
C ASN A 139 -9.66 -3.85 -2.49
N VAL A 140 -8.61 -3.94 -3.29
CA VAL A 140 -7.73 -2.82 -3.62
C VAL A 140 -7.58 -2.71 -5.13
N SER A 141 -7.56 -1.50 -5.66
CA SER A 141 -7.15 -1.22 -7.03
C SER A 141 -6.21 -0.02 -7.05
N ILE A 142 -5.30 0.01 -8.01
CA ILE A 142 -4.41 1.14 -8.26
C ILE A 142 -4.51 1.47 -9.75
N GLU A 143 -4.73 2.73 -10.07
CA GLU A 143 -4.90 3.23 -11.43
C GLU A 143 -3.80 4.22 -11.77
N ARG A 144 -3.29 4.15 -13.00
CA ARG A 144 -2.42 5.19 -13.55
C ARG A 144 -3.29 6.27 -14.18
N VAL A 145 -3.04 7.52 -13.84
CA VAL A 145 -3.81 8.67 -14.33
C VAL A 145 -2.84 9.70 -14.90
N ALA A 146 -3.08 10.17 -16.12
CA ALA A 146 -2.30 11.24 -16.70
C ALA A 146 -2.50 12.54 -15.90
N ASP A 147 -1.45 13.37 -15.78
CA ASP A 147 -1.64 14.70 -15.22
C ASP A 147 -2.53 15.52 -16.14
N VAL A 148 -3.67 15.96 -15.60
CA VAL A 148 -4.52 16.93 -16.28
C VAL A 148 -3.79 18.27 -16.20
N LYS A 149 -3.28 18.74 -17.33
CA LYS A 149 -2.72 20.10 -17.47
C LYS A 149 -3.81 21.15 -17.33
#